data_AF-A0A7Y2DJC0-F1
#
_entry.id   AF-A0A7Y2DJC0-F1
#
_cell.length_a   1.000
_cell.length_b   1.000
_cell.length_c   1.000
_cell.angle_alpha   90.00
_cell.angle_beta   90.00
_cell.angle_gamma   90.00
#
_symmetry.space_group_name_H-M   'P 1'
#
loop_
_entity.id
_entity.type
_entity.pdbx_description
1 polymer ?
#
loop_
_entity_poly.entity_id
_entity_poly.type
_entity_poly.pdbx_seq_one_letter_code
_entity_poly.pdbx_strand_id
1 'polypeptide(L)' 'DSISFADVILKGLKVMDTTAFTLSQENELPIVVFDMNKKGNLMKLVEGENIGTVVNL' A
#
# COMPACT_ATOMS: atom_id res chain seq x y z
N ASP A 1 1.61 5.51 -7.98
CA ASP A 1 2.32 6.46 -7.08
C ASP A 1 2.90 5.71 -5.89
N SER A 2 4.04 6.15 -5.34
CA SER A 2 4.62 5.57 -4.13
C SER A 2 4.60 6.55 -2.97
N ILE A 3 4.27 6.08 -1.78
CA ILE A 3 4.26 6.86 -0.54
C ILE A 3 5.11 6.15 0.51
N SER A 4 5.80 6.92 1.35
CA SER A 4 6.64 6.37 2.40
C SER A 4 5.79 5.89 3.58
N PHE A 5 6.24 4.92 4.38
CA PHE A 5 5.51 4.53 5.60
C PHE A 5 5.34 5.74 6.55
N ALA A 6 6.38 6.57 6.65
CA ALA A 6 6.34 7.82 7.42
C ALA A 6 5.25 8.79 6.94
N ASP A 7 5.06 8.90 5.62
CA ASP A 7 4.06 9.80 5.02
C ASP A 7 2.63 9.32 5.29
N VAL A 8 2.39 8.00 5.33
CA VAL A 8 1.08 7.43 5.66
C VAL A 8 0.70 7.75 7.10
N ILE A 9 1.66 7.63 8.04
CA ILE A 9 1.46 8.01 9.45
C ILE A 9 1.24 9.53 9.58
N LEU A 10 2.12 10.34 8.97
CA LEU A 10 2.05 11.80 9.03
C LEU A 10 0.74 12.35 8.44
N LYS A 11 0.25 11.76 7.35
CA LYS A 11 -1.02 12.14 6.71
C LYS A 11 -2.24 11.51 7.39
N GLY A 12 -2.07 10.67 8.41
CA GLY A 12 -3.15 9.99 9.10
C GLY A 12 -3.99 9.10 8.18
N LEU A 13 -3.38 8.57 7.12
CA LEU A 13 -4.07 7.73 6.16
C LEU A 13 -4.37 6.37 6.82
N LYS A 14 -5.64 6.12 7.12
CA LYS A 14 -6.13 4.88 7.74
C LYS A 14 -6.15 3.72 6.73
N VAL A 15 -4.98 3.38 6.19
CA VAL A 15 -4.81 2.28 5.24
C VAL A 15 -4.87 0.93 5.94
N MET A 16 -4.30 0.84 7.14
CA MET A 16 -4.15 -0.38 7.92
C MET A 16 -4.16 -0.06 9.42
N ASP A 17 -4.47 -1.06 10.26
CA ASP A 17 -4.31 -0.94 11.72
C ASP A 17 -2.85 -0.64 12.08
N THR A 18 -2.63 0.21 13.07
CA THR A 18 -1.30 0.64 13.51
C THR A 18 -0.39 -0.55 13.85
N THR A 19 -0.94 -1.63 14.40
CA THR A 19 -0.17 -2.83 14.77
C THR A 19 0.39 -3.55 13.55
N ALA A 20 -0.48 -3.76 12.54
CA ALA A 20 -0.07 -4.41 11.30
C ALA A 20 0.84 -3.50 10.45
N PHE A 21 0.67 -2.18 10.59
CA PHE A 21 1.55 -1.19 9.97
C PHE A 21 2.98 -1.27 10.54
N THR A 22 3.14 -1.26 11.87
CA THR A 22 4.44 -1.42 12.53
C THR A 22 5.09 -2.76 12.18
N LEU A 23 4.32 -3.85 12.20
CA LEU A 23 4.83 -5.18 11.85
C LEU A 23 5.35 -5.22 10.40
N SER A 24 4.64 -4.58 9.47
CA SER A 24 5.05 -4.53 8.06
C SER A 24 6.30 -3.69 7.86
N GLN A 25 6.44 -2.59 8.62
CA GLN A 25 7.65 -1.76 8.61
C GLN A 25 8.86 -2.52 9.15
N GLU A 26 8.72 -3.24 10.27
CA GLU A 26 9.80 -4.04 10.86
C GLU A 26 10.26 -5.19 9.94
N ASN A 27 9.34 -5.75 9.15
CA ASN A 27 9.63 -6.83 8.21
C ASN A 27 9.93 -6.33 6.79
N GLU A 28 10.03 -5.01 6.59
CA GLU A 28 10.27 -4.38 5.28
C GLU A 28 9.32 -4.86 4.17
N LEU A 29 8.06 -5.14 4.54
CA LEU A 29 7.06 -5.68 3.63
C LEU A 29 6.42 -4.55 2.82
N PRO A 30 6.55 -4.54 1.48
CA PRO A 30 5.88 -3.54 0.65
C PRO A 30 4.37 -3.78 0.66
N ILE A 31 3.60 -2.71 0.88
CA ILE A 31 2.13 -2.77 0.89
C ILE A 31 1.61 -2.08 -0.37
N VAL A 32 0.79 -2.77 -1.16
CA VAL A 32 0.16 -2.17 -2.34
C VAL A 32 -1.33 -1.95 -2.06
N VAL A 33 -1.73 -0.68 -2.05
CA VAL A 33 -3.11 -0.27 -1.83
C VAL A 33 -3.76 0.02 -3.18
N PHE A 34 -4.77 -0.77 -3.55
CA PHE A 34 -5.47 -0.59 -4.81
C PHE A 34 -6.98 -0.75 -4.64
N ASP A 35 -7.74 -0.20 -5.58
CA ASP A 35 -9.19 -0.33 -5.59
C ASP A 35 -9.61 -1.68 -6.20
N MET A 36 -10.26 -2.51 -5.40
CA MET A 36 -10.81 -3.80 -5.82
C MET A 36 -12.14 -3.69 -6.57
N ASN A 37 -12.86 -2.57 -6.48
CA ASN A 37 -14.17 -2.41 -7.12
C ASN A 37 -14.06 -2.24 -8.64
N LYS A 38 -12.88 -1.84 -9.13
CA LYS A 38 -12.64 -1.66 -10.56
C LYS A 38 -12.23 -2.99 -11.20
N LYS A 39 -13.10 -3.49 -12.07
CA LYS A 39 -12.88 -4.75 -12.79
C LYS A 39 -11.58 -4.70 -13.59
N GLY A 40 -10.72 -5.70 -13.39
CA GLY A 40 -9.43 -5.84 -14.07
C GLY A 40 -8.24 -5.26 -13.30
N ASN A 41 -8.46 -4.50 -12.21
CA ASN A 41 -7.35 -3.94 -11.42
C ASN A 41 -6.45 -5.02 -10.82
N LEU A 42 -7.02 -6.11 -10.31
CA LEU A 42 -6.25 -7.22 -9.74
C LEU A 42 -5.33 -7.85 -10.80
N MET A 43 -5.85 -8.10 -12.00
CA MET A 43 -5.07 -8.70 -13.10
C MET A 43 -3.91 -7.77 -13.49
N LYS A 44 -4.21 -6.51 -13.72
CA LYS A 44 -3.24 -5.47 -14.08
C LYS A 44 -2.17 -5.28 -13.01
N LEU A 45 -2.54 -5.37 -11.72
CA LEU A 45 -1.59 -5.31 -10.61
C LEU A 45 -0.63 -6.50 -10.60
N VAL A 46 -1.12 -7.71 -10.87
CA VAL A 46 -0.29 -8.91 -11.02
C VAL A 46 0.61 -8.82 -12.26
N GLU A 47 0.13 -8.17 -13.34
CA GLU A 47 0.92 -7.87 -14.54
C GLU A 47 1.98 -6.77 -14.32
N GLY A 48 2.01 -6.14 -13.13
CA GLY A 48 2.96 -5.09 -12.79
C GLY A 48 2.58 -3.71 -13.31
N GLU A 49 1.33 -3.49 -13.74
CA GLU A 49 0.83 -2.15 -14.00
C GLU A 49 0.77 -1.35 -12.69
N ASN A 50 1.05 -0.05 -12.79
CA ASN A 50 1.09 0.87 -11.66
C ASN A 50 -0.33 1.24 -11.21
N ILE A 51 -1.02 0.27 -10.59
CA ILE A 51 -2.41 0.42 -10.14
C ILE A 51 -2.44 0.60 -8.64
N GLY A 52 -2.88 1.79 -8.23
CA GLY A 52 -2.97 2.17 -6.83
C GLY A 52 -1.70 2.85 -6.31
N THR A 53 -1.50 2.71 -5.02
CA THR A 53 -0.41 3.35 -4.28
C THR A 53 0.45 2.29 -3.62
N VAL A 54 1.75 2.33 -3.90
CA VAL A 54 2.73 1.46 -3.27
C VAL A 54 3.27 2.15 -2.02
N VAL A 55 3.19 1.50 -0.88
CA VAL A 55 3.77 1.95 0.38
C VAL A 55 5.12 1.27 0.55
N ASN A 56 6.19 2.07 0.51
CA ASN A 56 7.58 1.64 0.68
C ASN A 56 8.17 2.30 1.92
N LEU A 57 9.18 1.68 2.57
CA LEU A 57 9.80 2.18 3.81
C LEU A 57 10.19 3.67 3.72
#